data_AF-A0A0R3FI58-F1
#
_entry.id   AF-A0A0R3FI58-F1
#
_cell.length_a   1.000
_cell.length_b   1.000
_cell.length_c   1.000
_cell.angle_alpha   90.00
_cell.angle_beta   90.00
_cell.angle_gamma   90.00
#
_symmetry.space_group_name_H-M   'P 1'
#
loop_
_entity.id
_entity.type
_entity.pdbx_description
1 polymer ?
#
loop_
_entity_poly.entity_id
_entity_poly.type
_entity_poly.pdbx_seq_one_letter_code
_entity_poly.pdbx_strand_id
1 'polypeptide(L)'
;MSDTFTLGIQLIVSIALAFVVISVTARAATGRLVRNQTAGIRIPSTMASEKAWRAGHRAALPVMWLLAPVAAAADIAALSGVATMLTMWLWVAATVAVIIIAGVVAGRAARRVSE
;
A
#
# COMPACT_ATOMS: atom_id res chain seq x y z
N MET A 1 -2.50 28.28 2.43
CA MET A 1 -3.40 27.12 2.27
C MET A 1 -4.12 26.95 3.60
N SER A 2 -5.45 26.96 3.66
CA SER A 2 -6.16 26.86 4.94
C SER A 2 -6.10 25.44 5.51
N ASP A 3 -6.17 25.29 6.83
CA ASP A 3 -6.11 23.98 7.49
C ASP A 3 -7.24 23.04 7.03
N THR A 4 -8.42 23.60 6.75
CA THR A 4 -9.57 22.86 6.19
C THR A 4 -9.28 22.28 4.81
N PHE A 5 -8.55 23.02 3.98
CA PHE A 5 -8.16 22.54 2.65
C PHE A 5 -7.16 21.38 2.77
N THR A 6 -6.15 21.52 3.63
CA THR A 6 -5.18 20.44 3.91
C THR A 6 -5.87 19.19 4.47
N LEU A 7 -6.80 19.36 5.41
CA LEU A 7 -7.58 18.27 5.97
C LEU A 7 -8.40 17.55 4.89
N GLY A 8 -9.10 18.31 4.04
CA GLY A 8 -9.88 17.74 2.93
C GLY A 8 -9.03 16.92 1.97
N ILE A 9 -7.83 17.41 1.63
CA ILE A 9 -6.87 16.67 0.80
C ILE A 9 -6.41 15.40 1.51
N GLN A 10 -6.04 15.47 2.80
CA GLN A 10 -5.58 14.32 3.56
C GLN A 10 -6.62 13.19 3.51
N LEU A 11 -7.87 13.48 3.88
CA LEU A 11 -8.96 12.49 3.93
C LEU A 11 -9.20 11.82 2.57
N ILE A 12 -9.21 12.61 1.48
CA ILE A 12 -9.47 12.07 0.14
C ILE A 12 -8.29 11.20 -0.31
N VAL A 13 -7.06 11.70 -0.14
CA VAL A 13 -5.86 11.02 -0.63
C VAL A 13 -5.56 9.75 0.19
N SER A 14 -5.74 9.78 1.51
CA SER A 14 -5.49 8.62 2.38
C SER A 14 -6.38 7.44 2.00
N ILE A 15 -7.69 7.68 1.86
CA ILE A 15 -8.69 6.68 1.51
C ILE A 15 -8.48 6.19 0.08
N ALA A 16 -8.34 7.11 -0.88
CA ALA A 16 -8.16 6.75 -2.28
C ALA A 16 -6.88 5.94 -2.49
N LEU A 17 -5.76 6.33 -1.87
CA LEU A 17 -4.49 5.63 -1.99
C LEU A 17 -4.58 4.22 -1.38
N ALA A 18 -5.12 4.10 -0.16
CA ALA A 18 -5.29 2.80 0.49
C ALA A 18 -6.15 1.87 -0.38
N PHE A 19 -7.29 2.37 -0.89
CA PHE A 19 -8.18 1.60 -1.75
C PHE A 19 -7.50 1.14 -3.04
N VAL A 20 -6.81 2.05 -3.74
CA VAL A 20 -6.13 1.74 -5.00
C VAL A 20 -5.02 0.72 -4.79
N VAL A 21 -4.15 0.91 -3.79
CA VAL A 21 -3.01 0.02 -3.53
C VAL A 21 -3.51 -1.37 -3.14
N ILE A 22 -4.45 -1.48 -2.21
CA ILE A 22 -5.02 -2.78 -1.78
C ILE A 22 -5.69 -3.47 -2.97
N SER A 23 -6.47 -2.74 -3.77
CA SER A 23 -7.17 -3.30 -4.94
C SER A 23 -6.20 -3.82 -6.00
N VAL A 24 -5.15 -3.07 -6.33
CA VAL A 24 -4.11 -3.49 -7.28
C VAL A 24 -3.40 -4.74 -6.78
N THR A 25 -3.00 -4.78 -5.50
CA THR A 25 -2.35 -5.95 -4.91
C THR A 25 -3.28 -7.16 -4.89
N ALA A 26 -4.56 -7.00 -4.55
CA ALA A 26 -5.54 -8.07 -4.55
C ALA A 26 -5.80 -8.64 -5.96
N ARG A 27 -5.89 -7.77 -6.97
CA ARG A 27 -6.04 -8.19 -8.37
C ARG A 27 -4.80 -8.96 -8.86
N ALA A 28 -3.60 -8.54 -8.46
CA ALA A 28 -2.38 -9.28 -8.77
C ALA A 28 -2.31 -10.63 -8.04
N ALA A 29 -2.70 -10.68 -6.76
CA ALA A 29 -2.72 -11.90 -5.95
C ALA A 29 -3.70 -12.98 -6.50
N THR A 30 -4.79 -12.54 -7.12
CA THR A 30 -5.81 -13.40 -7.75
C THR A 30 -5.54 -13.69 -9.22
N GLY A 31 -4.48 -13.12 -9.82
CA GLY A 31 -4.15 -13.28 -11.23
C GLY A 31 -5.04 -12.48 -12.20
N ARG A 32 -5.95 -11.64 -11.69
CA ARG A 32 -6.77 -10.71 -12.51
C ARG A 32 -5.96 -9.52 -13.03
N LEU A 33 -4.80 -9.25 -12.43
CA LEU A 33 -3.80 -8.33 -12.94
C LEU A 33 -2.56 -9.13 -13.32
N VAL A 34 -2.36 -9.29 -14.64
CA VAL A 34 -1.19 -9.97 -15.21
C VAL A 34 0.07 -9.16 -14.91
N ARG A 35 1.22 -9.83 -14.79
CA ARG A 35 2.52 -9.18 -14.68
C ARG A 35 2.68 -8.09 -15.75
N ASN A 36 3.00 -6.88 -15.34
CA ASN A 36 3.08 -5.71 -16.20
C ASN A 36 4.14 -4.72 -15.70
N GLN A 37 4.40 -3.67 -16.48
CA GLN A 37 5.40 -2.65 -16.18
C GLN A 37 4.81 -1.36 -15.57
N THR A 38 3.53 -1.32 -15.20
CA THR A 38 2.86 -0.07 -14.77
C THR A 38 2.37 -0.11 -13.33
N ALA A 39 1.78 -1.21 -12.86
CA ALA A 39 1.12 -1.32 -11.57
C ALA A 39 1.52 -2.57 -10.80
N GLY A 40 1.56 -2.48 -9.46
CA GLY A 40 1.92 -3.56 -8.54
C GLY A 40 3.35 -3.46 -7.98
N ILE A 41 3.76 -4.48 -7.23
CA ILE A 41 5.09 -4.58 -6.63
C ILE A 41 6.06 -5.10 -7.68
N ARG A 42 6.80 -4.19 -8.32
CA ARG A 42 7.68 -4.45 -9.46
C ARG A 42 9.16 -4.50 -9.05
N ILE A 43 9.54 -5.58 -8.38
CA ILE A 43 10.94 -5.87 -8.07
C ILE A 43 11.40 -7.08 -8.88
N PRO A 44 12.70 -7.26 -9.15
CA PRO A 44 13.20 -8.33 -10.02
C PRO A 44 12.63 -9.71 -9.68
N SER A 45 12.53 -10.04 -8.39
CA SER A 45 11.97 -11.31 -7.94
C SER A 45 10.49 -11.51 -8.28
N THR A 46 9.64 -10.49 -8.13
CA THR A 46 8.20 -10.61 -8.46
C THR A 46 7.94 -10.58 -9.96
N MET A 47 8.88 -10.02 -10.73
CA MET A 47 8.80 -9.92 -12.17
C MET A 47 9.40 -11.14 -12.90
N ALA A 48 10.03 -12.09 -12.21
CA ALA A 48 10.69 -13.25 -12.83
C ALA A 48 9.71 -14.15 -13.61
N SER A 49 8.53 -14.42 -13.07
CA SER A 49 7.50 -15.25 -13.69
C SER A 49 6.10 -14.87 -13.23
N GLU A 50 5.06 -15.33 -13.93
CA GLU A 50 3.67 -15.11 -13.50
C GLU A 50 3.36 -15.82 -12.17
N LYS A 51 4.03 -16.95 -11.90
CA LYS A 51 3.95 -17.65 -10.61
C LYS A 51 4.56 -16.81 -9.49
N ALA A 52 5.75 -16.25 -9.71
CA ALA A 52 6.45 -15.37 -8.77
C ALA A 52 5.66 -14.06 -8.51
N TRP A 53 5.04 -13.51 -9.56
CA TRP A 53 4.15 -12.35 -9.48
C TRP A 53 2.99 -12.62 -8.52
N ARG A 54 2.22 -13.68 -8.75
CA ARG A 54 1.05 -14.03 -7.92
C ARG A 54 1.45 -14.39 -6.50
N ALA A 55 2.51 -15.18 -6.33
CA ALA A 55 3.00 -15.58 -5.00
C ALA A 55 3.43 -14.37 -4.17
N GLY A 56 4.20 -13.45 -4.77
CA GLY A 56 4.63 -12.22 -4.12
C GLY A 56 3.46 -11.34 -3.69
N HIS A 57 2.50 -11.10 -4.59
CA HIS A 57 1.33 -10.25 -4.28
C HIS A 57 0.39 -10.90 -3.26
N ARG A 58 0.23 -12.22 -3.30
CA ARG A 58 -0.56 -12.95 -2.30
C ARG A 58 0.05 -12.84 -0.91
N ALA A 59 1.38 -12.93 -0.79
CA ALA A 59 2.07 -12.77 0.48
C ALA A 59 2.05 -11.31 0.98
N ALA A 60 2.09 -10.32 0.09
CA ALA A 60 2.04 -8.91 0.45
C ALA A 60 0.63 -8.41 0.83
N LEU A 61 -0.43 -9.05 0.35
CA LEU A 61 -1.81 -8.56 0.53
C LEU A 61 -2.20 -8.36 2.01
N PRO A 62 -1.93 -9.29 2.95
CA PRO A 62 -2.25 -9.06 4.36
C PRO A 62 -1.52 -7.84 4.96
N VAL A 63 -0.29 -7.58 4.51
CA VAL A 63 0.48 -6.40 4.94
C VAL A 63 -0.12 -5.13 4.35
N MET A 64 -0.50 -5.14 3.07
CA MET A 64 -1.11 -3.98 2.41
C MET A 64 -2.45 -3.58 3.05
N TRP A 65 -3.19 -4.53 3.64
CA TRP A 65 -4.42 -4.21 4.39
C TRP A 65 -4.18 -3.31 5.61
N LEU A 66 -2.94 -3.21 6.12
CA LEU A 66 -2.59 -2.27 7.20
C LEU A 66 -2.71 -0.80 6.77
N LEU A 67 -2.75 -0.50 5.46
CA LEU A 67 -2.98 0.86 4.98
C LEU A 67 -4.35 1.41 5.39
N ALA A 68 -5.36 0.54 5.51
CA ALA A 68 -6.70 0.96 5.90
C ALA A 68 -6.76 1.47 7.36
N PRO A 69 -6.32 0.74 8.39
CA PRO A 69 -6.29 1.26 9.76
C PRO A 69 -5.30 2.40 9.93
N VAL A 70 -4.18 2.44 9.19
CA VAL A 70 -3.25 3.58 9.20
C VAL A 70 -3.91 4.86 8.69
N ALA A 71 -4.61 4.80 7.56
CA ALA A 71 -5.38 5.94 7.04
C ALA A 71 -6.47 6.36 8.03
N ALA A 72 -7.28 5.41 8.51
CA ALA A 72 -8.36 5.70 9.45
C ALA A 72 -7.86 6.36 10.75
N ALA A 73 -6.76 5.87 11.33
CA ALA A 73 -6.20 6.44 12.55
C ALA A 73 -5.69 7.88 12.34
N ALA A 74 -5.00 8.15 11.22
CA ALA A 74 -4.53 9.49 10.90
C ALA A 74 -5.68 10.48 10.65
N ASP A 75 -6.73 10.00 9.99
CA ASP A 75 -7.91 10.81 9.66
C ASP A 75 -8.77 11.12 10.90
N ILE A 76 -8.98 10.13 11.77
CA ILE A 76 -9.66 10.33 13.06
C ILE A 76 -8.88 11.32 13.93
N ALA A 77 -7.55 11.20 13.99
CA ALA A 77 -6.71 12.12 14.75
C ALA A 77 -6.83 13.56 14.21
N ALA A 78 -6.76 13.74 12.88
CA ALA A 78 -6.88 15.05 12.26
C ALA A 78 -8.26 15.68 12.48
N LEU A 79 -9.34 14.89 12.36
CA LEU A 79 -10.71 15.34 12.66
C LEU A 79 -10.92 15.69 14.14
N SER A 80 -10.14 15.10 15.04
CA SER A 80 -10.19 15.36 16.49
C SER A 80 -9.39 16.61 16.90
N GLY A 81 -8.86 17.37 15.94
CA GLY A 81 -8.11 18.60 16.21
C GLY A 81 -6.63 18.39 16.52
N VAL A 82 -6.09 17.18 16.34
CA VAL A 82 -4.64 16.99 16.31
C VAL A 82 -4.09 17.74 15.10
N ALA A 83 -2.92 18.38 15.25
CA ALA A 83 -2.30 19.18 14.20
C ALA A 83 -2.25 18.41 12.86
N THR A 84 -3.01 18.88 11.87
CA THR A 84 -3.20 18.22 10.57
C THR A 84 -1.88 17.93 9.86
N MET A 85 -0.91 18.84 9.98
CA MET A 85 0.41 18.64 9.37
C MET A 85 1.17 17.47 10.02
N LEU A 86 1.06 17.29 11.34
CA LEU A 86 1.69 16.18 12.05
C LEU A 86 1.04 14.84 11.65
N THR A 87 -0.30 14.77 11.65
CA THR A 87 -1.03 13.54 11.26
C THR A 87 -0.72 13.15 9.83
N MET A 88 -0.60 14.11 8.92
CA MET A 88 -0.19 13.89 7.54
C MET A 88 1.20 13.24 7.45
N TRP A 89 2.20 13.76 8.16
CA TRP A 89 3.56 13.20 8.12
C TRP A 89 3.65 11.81 8.74
N LEU A 90 2.95 11.57 9.86
CA LEU A 90 2.88 10.26 10.49
C LEU A 90 2.21 9.23 9.56
N TRP A 91 1.14 9.63 8.88
CA TRP A 91 0.47 8.81 7.88
C TRP A 91 1.39 8.45 6.71
N VAL A 92 2.14 9.44 6.18
CA VAL A 92 3.13 9.20 5.11
C VAL A 92 4.19 8.21 5.58
N ALA A 93 4.77 8.43 6.76
CA ALA A 93 5.82 7.56 7.31
C ALA A 93 5.33 6.12 7.51
N ALA A 94 4.13 5.95 8.09
CA ALA A 94 3.52 4.64 8.30
C ALA A 94 3.21 3.94 6.96
N THR A 95 2.68 4.68 5.98
CA THR A 95 2.41 4.17 4.63
C THR A 95 3.67 3.68 3.94
N VAL A 96 4.75 4.45 4.01
CA VAL A 96 6.06 4.06 3.46
C VAL A 96 6.57 2.78 4.15
N ALA A 97 6.48 2.69 5.47
CA ALA A 97 6.88 1.50 6.21
C ALA A 97 6.10 0.25 5.76
N VAL A 98 4.76 0.37 5.63
CA VAL A 98 3.91 -0.73 5.15
C VAL A 98 4.31 -1.17 3.73
N ILE A 99 4.54 -0.22 2.82
CA ILE A 99 4.97 -0.52 1.44
C ILE A 99 6.32 -1.23 1.41
N ILE A 100 7.29 -0.79 2.22
CA ILE A 100 8.60 -1.43 2.31
C ILE A 100 8.47 -2.86 2.82
N ILE A 101 7.74 -3.07 3.92
CA ILE A 101 7.52 -4.40 4.51
C ILE A 101 6.82 -5.31 3.48
N ALA A 102 5.78 -4.82 2.81
CA ALA A 102 5.07 -5.56 1.78
C ALA A 102 5.98 -5.93 0.60
N GLY A 103 6.87 -5.02 0.18
CA GLY A 103 7.87 -5.29 -0.86
C GLY A 103 8.87 -6.38 -0.45
N VAL A 104 9.36 -6.35 0.80
CA VAL A 104 10.24 -7.40 1.34
C VAL A 104 9.53 -8.74 1.41
N VAL A 105 8.30 -8.78 1.92
CA VAL A 105 7.48 -10.00 2.01
C VAL A 105 7.19 -10.56 0.62
N ALA A 106 6.80 -9.71 -0.33
CA ALA A 106 6.58 -10.10 -1.72
C ALA A 106 7.84 -10.69 -2.34
N GLY A 107 8.99 -10.04 -2.15
CA GLY A 107 10.26 -10.48 -2.73
C GLY A 107 10.71 -11.83 -2.17
N ARG A 108 10.56 -12.03 -0.86
CA ARG A 108 10.87 -13.33 -0.21
C ARG A 108 9.96 -14.44 -0.73
N ALA A 109 8.66 -14.20 -0.83
CA ALA A 109 7.71 -15.19 -1.35
C ALA A 109 7.93 -15.52 -2.82
N ALA A 110 8.26 -14.52 -3.64
CA ALA A 110 8.53 -14.69 -5.06
C ALA A 110 9.80 -15.53 -5.31
N ARG A 111 10.88 -15.32 -4.54
CA ARG A 111 12.11 -16.13 -4.68
C ARG A 111 11.88 -17.62 -4.39
N ARG A 112 11.11 -17.94 -3.36
CA ARG A 112 10.77 -19.33 -2.96
C ARG A 112 10.03 -20.15 -4.01
N VAL A 113 9.45 -19.50 -5.03
CA VAL A 113 8.74 -20.19 -6.11
C VAL A 113 9.45 -20.09 -7.47
N SER A 114 10.59 -19.40 -7.48
CA SER A 114 11.45 -19.19 -8.65
C SER A 114 12.67 -20.11 -8.64
N GLU A 115 13.11 -20.53 -7.45
CA GLU A 115 13.91 -21.74 -7.22
C GLU A 115 13.08 -23.00 -7.52
#